data_AF-A0A2V8BY30-F1
#
_entry.id   AF-A0A2V8BY30-F1
#
_cell.length_a   1.000
_cell.length_b   1.000
_cell.length_c   1.000
_cell.angle_alpha   90.00
_cell.angle_beta   90.00
_cell.angle_gamma   90.00
#
_symmetry.space_group_name_H-M   'P 1'
#
loop_
_entity.id
_entity.type
_entity.pdbx_description
1 polymer ?
#
loop_
_entity_poly.entity_id
_entity_poly.type
_entity_poly.pdbx_seq_one_letter_code
_entity_poly.pdbx_strand_id
1 'polypeptide(L)'
;MVVSAPLLAGCGAENVQGPSFESRDALLAHAAAHSAPVYTYTRIAYPAATATTAWGINAGGDVVGDYVDPAGVRHGFLLRNGEFTTIDVPNALTSARAISPGGNIVGIYRGASEPAVNAHGFLLSRQGDTTLIAFPGHTNTIPQRILPDGTILGCRHDNDTMGSMRGVAFDRSGPREIAAFASMNNGATPDRRRIVGLWTNGTRGEGYTIDDGVFTSFIVPGSDFTAAWDV
;
A
#
# COMPACT_ATOMS: atom_id res chain seq x y z
N MET A 1 -73.56 -13.88 0.03
CA MET A 1 -72.55 -14.46 -0.88
C MET A 1 -71.19 -14.16 -0.28
N VAL A 2 -70.53 -15.20 0.23
CA VAL A 2 -69.08 -15.34 0.51
C VAL A 2 -68.43 -14.31 1.48
N VAL A 3 -68.27 -14.70 2.77
CA VAL A 3 -67.00 -14.97 3.53
C VAL A 3 -66.26 -13.70 3.99
N SER A 4 -66.32 -13.30 5.28
CA SER A 4 -65.41 -13.59 6.44
C SER A 4 -63.98 -13.03 6.25
N ALA A 5 -63.26 -12.37 7.18
CA ALA A 5 -63.37 -12.05 8.61
C ALA A 5 -62.39 -10.84 8.92
N PRO A 6 -61.97 -10.50 10.16
CA PRO A 6 -62.21 -9.20 10.80
C PRO A 6 -60.95 -8.35 11.14
N LEU A 7 -61.20 -7.18 11.74
CA LEU A 7 -60.27 -6.27 12.43
C LEU A 7 -59.25 -6.98 13.34
N LEU A 8 -58.06 -6.38 13.50
CA LEU A 8 -57.56 -5.90 14.80
C LEU A 8 -56.33 -4.99 14.64
N ALA A 9 -56.34 -3.92 15.42
CA ALA A 9 -55.23 -3.00 15.63
C ALA A 9 -54.11 -3.66 16.46
N GLY A 10 -52.86 -3.30 16.15
CA GLY A 10 -51.68 -3.41 17.02
C GLY A 10 -50.66 -2.38 16.53
N CYS A 11 -50.49 -1.25 17.21
CA CYS A 11 -49.53 -1.02 18.30
C CYS A 11 -48.06 -1.24 17.91
N GLY A 12 -47.29 -0.15 17.97
CA GLY A 12 -45.87 -0.19 18.31
C GLY A 12 -44.94 0.23 17.18
N ALA A 13 -44.43 1.46 17.25
CA ALA A 13 -43.09 1.73 16.76
C ALA A 13 -42.14 0.78 17.52
N GLU A 14 -41.51 -0.15 16.82
CA GLU A 14 -40.45 -0.96 17.41
C GLU A 14 -39.28 -0.02 17.71
N ASN A 15 -39.20 0.38 18.98
CA ASN A 15 -37.97 0.80 19.60
C ASN A 15 -36.99 -0.37 19.44
N VAL A 16 -36.16 -0.35 18.40
CA VAL A 16 -34.94 -1.15 18.36
C VAL A 16 -33.97 -0.51 19.36
N GLN A 17 -34.26 -0.72 20.66
CA GLN A 17 -33.26 -0.59 21.69
C GLN A 17 -32.30 -1.76 21.49
N GLY A 18 -31.26 -1.52 20.70
CA GLY A 18 -30.04 -2.32 20.83
C GLY A 18 -29.57 -2.33 22.29
N PRO A 19 -28.76 -3.32 22.69
CA PRO A 19 -28.29 -3.46 24.07
C PRO A 19 -27.86 -2.11 24.66
N SER A 20 -28.36 -1.78 25.86
CA SER A 20 -27.98 -0.56 26.57
C SER A 20 -26.45 -0.48 26.71
N PHE A 21 -25.90 0.73 26.76
CA PHE A 21 -24.45 0.94 26.93
C PHE A 21 -23.86 0.14 28.11
N GLU A 22 -24.65 -0.12 29.15
CA GLU A 22 -24.26 -0.94 30.30
C GLU A 22 -23.90 -2.39 29.94
N SER A 23 -24.50 -3.00 28.90
CA SER A 23 -24.16 -4.37 28.49
C SER A 23 -22.92 -4.45 27.60
N ARG A 24 -22.43 -3.31 27.07
CA ARG A 24 -21.14 -3.21 26.36
C ARG A 24 -19.99 -3.07 27.36
N ASP A 25 -20.20 -2.36 28.46
CA ASP A 25 -19.19 -2.20 29.52
C ASP A 25 -18.89 -3.52 30.25
N ALA A 26 -19.89 -4.39 30.44
CA ALA A 26 -19.70 -5.72 31.02
C ALA A 26 -18.84 -6.66 30.13
N LEU A 27 -18.89 -6.48 28.81
CA LEU A 27 -18.09 -7.24 27.83
C LEU A 27 -16.65 -6.70 27.76
N LEU A 28 -16.47 -5.39 27.96
CA LEU A 28 -15.15 -4.73 28.06
C LEU A 28 -14.41 -5.14 29.35
N ALA A 29 -15.12 -5.34 30.47
CA ALA A 29 -14.52 -5.80 31.72
C ALA A 29 -13.94 -7.23 31.63
N HIS A 30 -14.53 -8.12 30.82
CA HIS A 30 -13.98 -9.46 30.55
C HIS A 30 -12.83 -9.46 29.53
N ALA A 31 -12.78 -8.44 28.65
CA ALA A 31 -11.67 -8.24 27.71
C ALA A 31 -10.43 -7.60 28.36
N ALA A 32 -10.61 -6.87 29.47
CA ALA A 32 -9.54 -6.22 30.22
C ALA A 32 -8.59 -7.19 30.99
N ALA A 33 -8.86 -8.51 30.93
CA ALA A 33 -8.06 -9.54 31.59
C ALA A 33 -7.04 -10.25 30.67
N HIS A 34 -6.86 -9.81 29.42
CA HIS A 34 -5.67 -10.19 28.66
C HIS A 34 -4.55 -9.21 28.97
N SER A 35 -3.47 -9.69 29.59
CA SER A 35 -2.22 -8.94 29.72
C SER A 35 -1.86 -8.37 28.35
N ALA A 36 -1.66 -7.06 28.27
CA ALA A 36 -1.28 -6.41 27.03
C ALA A 36 -0.05 -7.12 26.44
N PRO A 37 -0.07 -7.44 25.13
CA PRO A 37 1.06 -8.13 24.50
C PRO A 37 2.34 -7.31 24.71
N VAL A 38 3.40 -7.99 25.17
CA VAL A 38 4.74 -7.41 25.25
C VAL A 38 5.38 -7.55 23.87
N TYR A 39 5.71 -6.42 23.26
CA TYR A 39 6.38 -6.39 21.97
C TYR A 39 7.88 -6.15 22.16
N THR A 40 8.69 -6.95 21.47
CA THR A 40 10.13 -6.68 21.30
C THR A 40 10.34 -6.02 19.95
N TYR A 41 11.12 -4.95 19.93
CA TYR A 41 11.44 -4.23 18.71
C TYR A 41 12.90 -4.48 18.32
N THR A 42 13.13 -4.73 17.03
CA THR A 42 14.47 -4.86 16.46
C THR A 42 14.76 -3.64 15.60
N ARG A 43 15.89 -2.98 15.86
CA ARG A 43 16.33 -1.85 15.05
C ARG A 43 16.91 -2.35 13.73
N ILE A 44 16.40 -1.84 12.61
CA ILE A 44 17.00 -2.00 11.29
C ILE A 44 17.81 -0.74 11.01
N ALA A 45 19.13 -0.87 11.00
CA ALA A 45 20.04 0.25 10.73
C ALA A 45 21.19 -0.25 9.87
N TYR A 46 21.29 0.30 8.66
CA TYR A 46 22.41 0.00 7.79
C TYR A 46 23.71 0.55 8.43
N PRO A 47 24.80 -0.23 8.52
CA PRO A 47 26.03 0.23 9.15
C PRO A 47 26.58 1.50 8.51
N ALA A 48 26.94 2.49 9.35
CA ALA A 48 27.49 3.79 8.94
C ALA A 48 26.58 4.69 8.07
N ALA A 49 25.32 4.30 7.84
CA ALA A 49 24.36 5.16 7.14
C ALA A 49 23.90 6.33 8.03
N THR A 50 23.63 7.47 7.40
CA THR A 50 23.05 8.66 8.05
C THR A 50 21.53 8.51 8.21
N ALA A 51 20.88 7.73 7.35
CA ALA A 51 19.48 7.35 7.45
C ALA A 51 19.27 5.93 6.91
N THR A 52 18.27 5.21 7.46
CA THR A 52 17.83 3.91 6.96
C THR A 52 16.30 3.88 7.01
N THR A 53 15.68 3.54 5.90
CA THR A 53 14.22 3.41 5.77
C THR A 53 13.89 2.02 5.25
N ALA A 54 13.10 1.27 6.02
CA ALA A 54 12.55 -0.01 5.57
C ALA A 54 11.19 0.21 4.91
N TRP A 55 11.01 -0.27 3.68
CA TRP A 55 9.79 -0.07 2.90
C TRP A 55 8.91 -1.32 2.82
N GLY A 56 9.52 -2.50 2.71
CA GLY A 56 8.79 -3.74 2.50
C GLY A 56 9.42 -4.93 3.22
N ILE A 57 8.59 -5.89 3.61
CA ILE A 57 8.99 -7.15 4.23
C ILE A 57 8.22 -8.29 3.57
N ASN A 58 8.87 -9.43 3.29
CA ASN A 58 8.17 -10.63 2.81
C ASN A 58 7.90 -11.64 3.94
N ALA A 59 7.15 -12.69 3.64
CA ALA A 59 6.82 -13.76 4.58
C ALA A 59 8.04 -14.56 5.10
N GLY A 60 9.19 -14.47 4.42
CA GLY A 60 10.45 -15.05 4.88
C GLY A 60 11.22 -14.17 5.87
N GLY A 61 10.73 -12.96 6.16
CA GLY A 61 11.41 -11.99 7.02
C GLY A 61 12.49 -11.17 6.31
N ASP A 62 12.61 -11.29 4.98
CA ASP A 62 13.50 -10.42 4.20
C ASP A 62 12.91 -9.02 4.17
N VAL A 63 13.74 -8.00 4.45
CA VAL A 63 13.34 -6.60 4.41
C VAL A 63 14.04 -5.88 3.27
N VAL A 64 13.32 -5.04 2.54
CA VAL A 64 13.89 -4.13 1.56
C VAL A 64 13.66 -2.68 1.95
N GLY A 65 14.56 -1.82 1.50
CA GLY A 65 14.51 -0.41 1.86
C GLY A 65 15.51 0.44 1.09
N ASP A 66 15.79 1.62 1.64
CA ASP A 66 16.93 2.44 1.25
C ASP A 66 17.71 2.94 2.46
N TYR A 67 18.98 3.27 2.24
CA TYR A 67 19.82 3.99 3.18
C TYR A 67 20.51 5.17 2.51
N VAL A 68 20.86 6.18 3.30
CA VAL A 68 21.67 7.32 2.84
C VAL A 68 23.05 7.18 3.44
N ASP A 69 24.07 7.16 2.58
CA ASP A 69 25.46 7.07 3.01
C ASP A 69 25.96 8.42 3.59
N PRO A 70 27.20 8.49 4.15
CA PRO A 70 27.76 9.74 4.63
C PRO A 70 27.98 10.81 3.55
N ALA A 71 28.02 10.44 2.26
CA ALA A 71 28.12 11.37 1.14
C ALA A 71 26.76 11.94 0.70
N GLY A 72 25.66 11.48 1.31
CA GLY A 72 24.30 11.89 0.96
C GLY A 72 23.70 11.13 -0.23
N VAL A 73 24.34 10.06 -0.68
CA VAL A 73 23.85 9.21 -1.78
C VAL A 73 22.87 8.18 -1.22
N ARG A 74 21.73 8.02 -1.90
CA ARG A 74 20.70 7.05 -1.54
C ARG A 74 20.91 5.74 -2.30
N HIS A 75 20.95 4.66 -1.53
CA HIS A 75 21.16 3.30 -2.01
C HIS A 75 19.99 2.39 -1.60
N GLY A 76 19.62 1.44 -2.44
CA GLY A 76 18.66 0.40 -2.05
C GLY A 76 19.34 -0.64 -1.16
N PHE A 77 18.57 -1.36 -0.35
CA PHE A 77 19.08 -2.54 0.35
C PHE A 77 18.09 -3.70 0.39
N LEU A 78 18.65 -4.90 0.55
CA LEU A 78 18.00 -6.12 1.02
C LEU A 78 18.66 -6.53 2.35
N LEU A 79 17.88 -6.71 3.40
CA LEU A 79 18.29 -7.33 4.66
C LEU A 79 17.74 -8.75 4.68
N ARG A 80 18.62 -9.75 4.67
CA ARG A 80 18.29 -11.17 4.71
C ARG A 80 19.19 -11.87 5.70
N ASN A 81 18.61 -12.66 6.60
CA ASN A 81 19.35 -13.40 7.63
C ASN A 81 20.30 -12.51 8.48
N GLY A 82 19.92 -11.25 8.71
CA GLY A 82 20.74 -10.28 9.47
C GLY A 82 21.84 -9.59 8.66
N GLU A 83 22.00 -9.92 7.38
CA GLU A 83 23.01 -9.34 6.50
C GLU A 83 22.38 -8.36 5.50
N PHE A 84 22.99 -7.19 5.36
CA PHE A 84 22.60 -6.20 4.35
C PHE A 84 23.33 -6.46 3.03
N THR A 85 22.59 -6.39 1.94
CA THR A 85 23.08 -6.35 0.55
C THR A 85 22.62 -5.06 -0.10
N THR A 86 23.55 -4.28 -0.65
CA THR A 86 23.24 -3.07 -1.41
C THR A 86 22.60 -3.41 -2.75
N ILE A 87 21.56 -2.66 -3.13
CA ILE A 87 20.89 -2.72 -4.42
C ILE A 87 21.01 -1.35 -5.07
N ASP A 88 21.85 -1.24 -6.09
CA ASP A 88 22.09 0.01 -6.80
C ASP A 88 21.85 -0.14 -8.30
N VAL A 89 21.16 0.85 -8.84
CA VAL A 89 21.20 1.14 -10.27
C VAL A 89 22.40 2.06 -10.53
N PRO A 90 23.28 1.74 -11.50
CA PRO A 90 24.46 2.54 -11.77
C PRO A 90 24.13 4.02 -12.04
N ASN A 91 24.88 4.93 -11.41
CA ASN A 91 24.73 6.39 -11.54
C ASN A 91 23.35 6.95 -11.15
N ALA A 92 22.64 6.26 -10.25
CA ALA A 92 21.31 6.66 -9.81
C ALA A 92 21.12 6.54 -8.29
N LEU A 93 20.19 7.34 -7.77
CA LEU A 93 19.65 7.16 -6.43
C LEU A 93 18.64 6.02 -6.48
N THR A 94 18.79 5.00 -5.62
CA THR A 94 18.01 3.76 -5.69
C THR A 94 17.19 3.54 -4.42
N SER A 95 15.94 3.10 -4.56
CA SER A 95 15.10 2.70 -3.42
C SER A 95 14.34 1.41 -3.76
N ALA A 96 14.55 0.36 -2.96
CA ALA A 96 13.80 -0.88 -3.06
C ALA A 96 12.51 -0.75 -2.23
N ARG A 97 11.34 -0.80 -2.88
CA ARG A 97 10.05 -0.44 -2.26
C ARG A 97 9.26 -1.64 -1.77
N ALA A 98 9.34 -2.78 -2.45
CA ALA A 98 8.63 -3.99 -2.04
C ALA A 98 9.35 -5.27 -2.46
N ILE A 99 9.07 -6.35 -1.74
CA ILE A 99 9.63 -7.68 -2.00
C ILE A 99 8.51 -8.73 -1.96
N SER A 100 8.46 -9.61 -2.95
CA SER A 100 7.48 -10.70 -3.02
C SER A 100 7.91 -11.87 -2.12
N PRO A 101 7.01 -12.80 -1.78
CA PRO A 101 7.38 -14.04 -1.09
C PRO A 101 8.44 -14.86 -1.86
N GLY A 102 8.45 -14.77 -3.18
CA GLY A 102 9.45 -15.41 -4.04
C GLY A 102 10.82 -14.70 -4.06
N GLY A 103 10.95 -13.57 -3.38
CA GLY A 103 12.18 -12.79 -3.28
C GLY A 103 12.44 -11.84 -4.46
N ASN A 104 11.45 -11.59 -5.32
CA ASN A 104 11.55 -10.56 -6.35
C ASN A 104 11.30 -9.19 -5.73
N ILE A 105 12.10 -8.21 -6.11
CA ILE A 105 12.09 -6.87 -5.53
C ILE A 105 11.64 -5.88 -6.59
N VAL A 106 10.71 -4.99 -6.24
CA VAL A 106 10.40 -3.83 -7.07
C VAL A 106 10.82 -2.55 -6.37
N GLY A 107 11.19 -1.56 -7.16
CA GLY A 107 11.64 -0.29 -6.61
C GLY A 107 11.67 0.81 -7.65
N ILE A 108 12.26 1.92 -7.25
CA ILE A 108 12.49 3.08 -8.10
C ILE A 108 13.95 3.46 -8.12
N TYR A 109 14.37 4.07 -9.22
CA TYR A 109 15.62 4.82 -9.29
C TYR A 109 15.40 6.17 -9.95
N ARG A 110 16.33 7.10 -9.68
CA ARG A 110 16.41 8.40 -10.33
C ARG A 110 17.86 8.71 -10.64
N GLY A 111 18.18 8.97 -11.90
CA GLY A 111 19.51 9.41 -12.29
C GLY A 111 19.93 10.66 -11.51
N ALA A 112 21.21 10.77 -11.15
CA ALA A 112 21.69 11.85 -10.30
C ALA A 112 21.40 13.26 -10.87
N SER A 113 21.37 13.39 -12.20
CA SER A 113 21.12 14.64 -12.92
C SER A 113 19.66 14.85 -13.32
N GLU A 114 18.76 13.94 -12.97
CA GLU A 114 17.34 14.06 -13.35
C GLU A 114 16.56 14.98 -12.40
N PRO A 115 15.51 15.65 -12.90
CA PRO A 115 14.59 16.42 -12.07
C PRO A 115 14.02 15.60 -10.91
N ALA A 116 13.78 16.24 -9.77
CA ALA A 116 13.37 15.51 -8.56
C ALA A 116 12.04 14.74 -8.69
N VAL A 117 11.18 15.17 -9.61
CA VAL A 117 9.91 14.52 -9.96
C VAL A 117 10.11 13.21 -10.73
N ASN A 118 11.29 12.98 -11.31
CA ASN A 118 11.54 11.78 -12.09
C ASN A 118 11.67 10.54 -11.20
N ALA A 119 11.01 9.45 -11.60
CA ALA A 119 11.10 8.15 -10.96
C ALA A 119 10.90 7.04 -11.99
N HIS A 120 11.90 6.16 -12.10
CA HIS A 120 11.90 5.03 -13.01
C HIS A 120 11.73 3.73 -12.23
N GLY A 121 10.80 2.88 -12.67
CA GLY A 121 10.54 1.61 -12.02
C GLY A 121 11.52 0.52 -12.41
N PHE A 122 11.86 -0.37 -11.47
CA PHE A 122 12.59 -1.60 -11.76
C PHE A 122 11.97 -2.81 -11.04
N LEU A 123 12.19 -3.99 -11.62
CA LEU A 123 12.00 -5.30 -11.04
C LEU A 123 13.36 -6.01 -11.03
N LEU A 124 13.84 -6.38 -9.84
CA LEU A 124 15.01 -7.20 -9.62
C LEU A 124 14.55 -8.63 -9.28
N SER A 125 14.89 -9.59 -10.12
CA SER A 125 14.61 -11.00 -9.86
C SER A 125 15.49 -11.52 -8.72
N ARG A 126 15.05 -12.58 -8.03
CA ARG A 126 15.87 -13.25 -7.01
C ARG A 126 17.21 -13.74 -7.57
N GLN A 127 17.29 -13.99 -8.86
CA GLN A 127 18.49 -14.44 -9.58
C GLN A 127 19.43 -13.29 -9.97
N GLY A 128 19.02 -12.04 -9.77
CA GLY A 128 19.81 -10.85 -10.06
C GLY A 128 19.50 -10.16 -11.39
N ASP A 129 18.53 -10.67 -12.15
CA ASP A 129 18.12 -10.07 -13.42
C ASP A 129 17.29 -8.81 -13.17
N THR A 130 17.63 -7.72 -13.86
CA THR A 130 16.89 -6.46 -13.74
C THR A 130 16.03 -6.21 -14.98
N THR A 131 14.76 -5.88 -14.76
CA THR A 131 13.81 -5.46 -15.79
C THR A 131 13.28 -4.07 -15.46
N LEU A 132 13.24 -3.18 -16.44
CA LEU A 132 12.64 -1.85 -16.26
C LEU A 132 11.12 -1.94 -16.30
N ILE A 133 10.47 -1.23 -15.39
CA ILE A 133 9.01 -1.14 -15.31
C ILE A 133 8.61 0.27 -15.75
N ALA A 134 8.00 0.34 -16.94
CA ALA A 134 7.55 1.58 -17.54
C ALA A 134 6.10 1.45 -18.00
N PHE A 135 5.29 2.48 -17.72
CA PHE A 135 3.98 2.61 -18.32
C PHE A 135 4.09 3.31 -19.68
N PRO A 136 3.60 2.71 -20.79
CA PRO A 136 3.76 3.27 -22.13
C PRO A 136 3.22 4.70 -22.26
N GLY A 137 4.04 5.59 -22.85
CA GLY A 137 3.65 6.99 -23.09
C GLY A 137 3.79 7.92 -21.90
N HIS A 138 4.29 7.43 -20.75
CA HIS A 138 4.43 8.21 -19.53
C HIS A 138 5.88 8.27 -19.05
N THR A 139 6.26 9.40 -18.45
CA THR A 139 7.65 9.65 -18.03
C THR A 139 8.02 8.88 -16.77
N ASN A 140 7.10 8.82 -15.79
CA ASN A 140 7.41 8.26 -14.48
C ASN A 140 6.52 7.06 -14.17
N THR A 141 7.15 6.04 -13.60
CA THR A 141 6.47 4.83 -13.13
C THR A 141 7.05 4.46 -11.79
N ILE A 142 6.17 4.35 -10.79
CA ILE A 142 6.52 4.03 -9.42
C ILE A 142 5.88 2.70 -9.06
N PRO A 143 6.63 1.58 -9.11
CA PRO A 143 6.24 0.34 -8.47
C PRO A 143 6.24 0.49 -6.95
N GLN A 144 5.09 0.31 -6.32
CA GLN A 144 4.93 0.43 -4.86
C GLN A 144 4.81 -0.93 -4.19
N ARG A 145 4.25 -1.93 -4.88
CA ARG A 145 4.05 -3.28 -4.33
C ARG A 145 4.21 -4.35 -5.41
N ILE A 146 4.62 -5.54 -5.00
CA ILE A 146 4.62 -6.75 -5.80
C ILE A 146 3.85 -7.86 -5.05
N LEU A 147 2.83 -8.42 -5.69
CA LEU A 147 2.00 -9.48 -5.13
C LEU A 147 2.64 -10.87 -5.34
N PRO A 148 2.17 -11.92 -4.63
CA PRO A 148 2.72 -13.27 -4.78
C PRO A 148 2.66 -13.84 -6.19
N ASP A 149 1.68 -13.44 -7.00
CA ASP A 149 1.52 -13.86 -8.39
C ASP A 149 2.43 -13.09 -9.38
N GLY A 150 3.20 -12.12 -8.88
CA GLY A 150 4.05 -11.22 -9.66
C GLY A 150 3.34 -9.97 -10.17
N THR A 151 2.05 -9.76 -9.87
CA THR A 151 1.35 -8.51 -10.18
C THR A 151 2.03 -7.35 -9.44
N ILE A 152 2.39 -6.29 -10.15
CA ILE A 152 2.99 -5.09 -9.59
C ILE A 152 1.91 -4.01 -9.48
N LEU A 153 1.82 -3.33 -8.34
CA LEU A 153 0.93 -2.19 -8.12
C LEU A 153 1.76 -0.92 -7.90
N GLY A 154 1.19 0.22 -8.25
CA GLY A 154 1.81 1.51 -7.98
C GLY A 154 1.11 2.65 -8.68
N CYS A 155 1.88 3.58 -9.23
CA CYS A 155 1.35 4.64 -10.07
C CYS A 155 2.23 4.97 -11.27
N ARG A 156 1.62 5.64 -12.26
CA ARG A 156 2.34 6.45 -13.24
C ARG A 156 2.00 7.92 -13.02
N HIS A 157 2.91 8.81 -13.38
CA HIS A 157 2.66 10.25 -13.47
C HIS A 157 3.64 10.86 -14.47
N ASP A 158 3.42 12.12 -14.83
CA ASP A 158 4.25 12.83 -15.79
C ASP A 158 5.06 13.91 -15.06
N ASN A 159 4.95 15.17 -15.47
CA ASN A 159 5.79 16.27 -14.99
C ASN A 159 5.38 16.81 -13.60
N ASP A 160 4.64 16.04 -12.82
CA ASP A 160 4.17 16.38 -11.47
C ASP A 160 4.16 15.16 -10.55
N THR A 161 3.98 15.37 -9.26
CA THR A 161 4.04 14.30 -8.24
C THR A 161 2.68 13.70 -7.90
N MET A 162 1.57 14.31 -8.32
CA MET A 162 0.22 13.94 -7.86
C MET A 162 -0.88 14.23 -8.89
N GLY A 163 -0.96 15.44 -9.45
CA GLY A 163 -2.03 15.87 -10.35
C GLY A 163 -2.27 14.93 -11.56
N SER A 164 -1.23 14.47 -12.24
CA SER A 164 -1.34 13.49 -13.34
C SER A 164 -1.36 12.03 -12.87
N MET A 165 -1.18 11.80 -11.57
CA MET A 165 -0.94 10.47 -11.05
C MET A 165 -2.14 9.55 -11.27
N ARG A 166 -1.83 8.32 -11.69
CA ARG A 166 -2.78 7.24 -11.97
C ARG A 166 -2.34 6.00 -11.26
N GLY A 167 -3.24 5.38 -10.50
CA GLY A 167 -3.02 4.06 -9.95
C GLY A 167 -2.89 3.05 -11.08
N VAL A 168 -1.79 2.29 -11.08
CA VAL A 168 -1.50 1.30 -12.13
C VAL A 168 -1.32 -0.10 -11.56
N ALA A 169 -1.54 -1.09 -12.42
CA ALA A 169 -1.17 -2.47 -12.16
C ALA A 169 -0.49 -3.06 -13.41
N PHE A 170 0.56 -3.84 -13.20
CA PHE A 170 1.23 -4.61 -14.24
C PHE A 170 1.03 -6.09 -13.92
N ASP A 171 0.41 -6.83 -14.83
CA ASP A 171 0.30 -8.29 -14.73
C ASP A 171 0.60 -8.96 -16.07
N ARG A 172 0.28 -10.25 -16.19
CA ARG A 172 0.52 -11.03 -17.42
C ARG A 172 -0.23 -10.50 -18.66
N SER A 173 -1.29 -9.72 -18.47
CA SER A 173 -2.03 -9.07 -19.56
C SER A 173 -1.46 -7.72 -19.97
N GLY A 174 -0.49 -7.19 -19.21
CA GLY A 174 0.16 -5.90 -19.45
C GLY A 174 -0.20 -4.83 -18.43
N PRO A 175 0.24 -3.58 -18.67
CA PRO A 175 -0.06 -2.44 -17.82
C PRO A 175 -1.52 -2.00 -17.96
N ARG A 176 -2.17 -1.71 -16.83
CA ARG A 176 -3.50 -1.07 -16.75
C ARG A 176 -3.47 0.07 -15.75
N GLU A 177 -4.31 1.07 -15.95
CA GLU A 177 -4.53 2.18 -15.01
C GLU A 177 -6.00 2.28 -14.58
N ILE A 178 -6.23 2.88 -13.41
CA ILE A 178 -7.58 3.23 -12.95
C ILE A 178 -7.94 4.63 -13.46
N ALA A 179 -9.23 4.92 -13.64
CA ALA A 179 -9.67 6.20 -14.19
C ALA A 179 -9.39 7.40 -13.26
N ALA A 180 -9.26 7.17 -11.96
CA ALA A 180 -9.10 8.22 -10.96
C ALA A 180 -7.74 8.93 -11.10
N PHE A 181 -7.76 10.26 -11.28
CA PHE A 181 -6.58 11.11 -11.13
C PHE A 181 -6.11 11.18 -9.68
N ALA A 182 -4.85 11.55 -9.49
CA ALA A 182 -4.21 11.68 -8.19
C ALA A 182 -4.34 10.44 -7.31
N SER A 183 -4.18 9.26 -7.92
CA SER A 183 -4.36 7.96 -7.26
C SER A 183 -3.10 7.09 -7.35
N MET A 184 -2.85 6.29 -6.30
CA MET A 184 -1.79 5.28 -6.29
C MET A 184 -2.36 3.95 -5.78
N ASN A 185 -2.09 2.85 -6.48
CA ASN A 185 -2.44 1.51 -6.03
C ASN A 185 -1.37 1.02 -5.05
N ASN A 186 -1.73 0.75 -3.80
CA ASN A 186 -0.79 0.37 -2.75
C ASN A 186 -0.86 -1.11 -2.36
N GLY A 187 -2.06 -1.69 -2.38
CA GLY A 187 -2.36 -3.04 -1.91
C GLY A 187 -3.46 -3.70 -2.71
N ALA A 188 -3.50 -5.03 -2.74
CA ALA A 188 -4.62 -5.76 -3.30
C ALA A 188 -4.72 -7.16 -2.72
N THR A 189 -5.93 -7.72 -2.69
CA THR A 189 -6.16 -9.12 -2.31
C THR A 189 -5.51 -10.06 -3.34
N PRO A 190 -5.16 -11.31 -2.98
CA PRO A 190 -4.56 -12.27 -3.91
C PRO A 190 -5.39 -12.55 -5.16
N ASP A 191 -6.73 -12.53 -5.04
CA ASP A 191 -7.66 -12.66 -6.16
C ASP A 191 -7.85 -11.35 -6.96
N ARG A 192 -7.28 -10.25 -6.47
CA ARG A 192 -7.30 -8.89 -7.04
C ARG A 192 -8.70 -8.30 -7.16
N ARG A 193 -9.69 -8.87 -6.46
CA ARG A 193 -11.06 -8.33 -6.40
C ARG A 193 -11.13 -7.04 -5.61
N ARG A 194 -10.22 -6.86 -4.65
CA ARG A 194 -10.03 -5.60 -3.93
C ARG A 194 -8.64 -5.03 -4.22
N ILE A 195 -8.61 -3.78 -4.67
CA ILE A 195 -7.39 -2.94 -4.70
C ILE A 195 -7.60 -1.81 -3.69
N VAL A 196 -6.56 -1.43 -2.98
CA VAL A 196 -6.58 -0.30 -2.04
C VAL A 196 -5.47 0.68 -2.34
N GLY A 197 -5.65 1.93 -1.94
CA GLY A 197 -4.62 2.93 -2.14
C GLY A 197 -4.90 4.26 -1.49
N LEU A 198 -4.19 5.28 -2.00
CA LEU A 198 -4.40 6.67 -1.65
C LEU A 198 -4.89 7.45 -2.86
N TRP A 199 -5.72 8.43 -2.61
CA TRP A 199 -6.32 9.31 -3.59
C TRP A 199 -6.42 10.73 -3.02
N THR A 200 -6.49 11.75 -3.87
CA THR A 200 -6.83 13.11 -3.43
C THR A 200 -7.73 13.79 -4.44
N ASN A 201 -8.69 14.56 -3.95
CA ASN A 201 -9.50 15.46 -4.76
C ASN A 201 -8.85 16.84 -4.97
N GLY A 202 -7.60 17.02 -4.52
CA GLY A 202 -6.85 18.27 -4.55
C GLY A 202 -6.91 19.07 -3.24
N THR A 203 -7.90 18.83 -2.38
CA THR A 203 -8.03 19.53 -1.09
C THR A 203 -7.68 18.65 0.10
N ARG A 204 -7.82 17.32 -0.02
CA ARG A 204 -7.55 16.36 1.04
C ARG A 204 -7.18 14.99 0.48
N GLY A 205 -6.27 14.30 1.17
CA GLY A 205 -5.92 12.92 0.86
C GLY A 205 -6.84 11.91 1.57
N GLU A 206 -7.37 10.98 0.79
CA GLU A 206 -8.32 9.96 1.18
C GLU A 206 -7.77 8.56 0.85
N GLY A 207 -8.15 7.57 1.66
CA GLY A 207 -7.97 6.19 1.26
C GLY A 207 -9.01 5.83 0.22
N TYR A 208 -8.77 4.78 -0.57
CA TYR A 208 -9.82 4.20 -1.39
C TYR A 208 -9.75 2.68 -1.42
N THR A 209 -10.89 2.07 -1.74
CA THR A 209 -11.00 0.69 -2.21
C THR A 209 -11.54 0.68 -3.63
N ILE A 210 -11.13 -0.32 -4.41
CA ILE A 210 -11.77 -0.72 -5.66
C ILE A 210 -12.24 -2.14 -5.43
N ASP A 211 -13.54 -2.31 -5.25
CA ASP A 211 -14.18 -3.59 -5.00
C ASP A 211 -14.93 -4.03 -6.24
N ASP A 212 -14.47 -5.10 -6.88
CA ASP A 212 -15.05 -5.61 -8.12
C ASP A 212 -15.21 -4.52 -9.20
N GLY A 213 -14.22 -3.62 -9.27
CA GLY A 213 -14.19 -2.49 -10.21
C GLY A 213 -14.87 -1.21 -9.71
N VAL A 214 -15.50 -1.22 -8.53
CA VAL A 214 -16.19 -0.06 -7.95
C VAL A 214 -15.24 0.73 -7.05
N PHE A 215 -14.85 1.92 -7.47
CA PHE A 215 -14.03 2.84 -6.69
C PHE A 215 -14.85 3.51 -5.58
N THR A 216 -14.38 3.43 -4.34
CA THR A 216 -14.97 4.10 -3.18
C THR A 216 -13.85 4.74 -2.35
N SER A 217 -13.89 6.06 -2.15
CA SER A 217 -12.96 6.73 -1.23
C SER A 217 -13.51 6.76 0.19
N PHE A 218 -12.61 6.88 1.16
CA PHE A 218 -12.95 6.96 2.57
C PHE A 218 -11.91 7.75 3.36
N ILE A 219 -12.37 8.25 4.50
CA ILE A 219 -11.59 9.05 5.43
C ILE A 219 -11.73 8.46 6.82
N VAL A 220 -10.61 8.23 7.49
CA VAL A 220 -10.61 7.87 8.91
C VAL A 220 -11.04 9.11 9.72
N PRO A 221 -12.06 9.01 10.60
CA PRO A 221 -12.52 10.15 11.38
C PRO A 221 -11.38 10.85 12.13
N GLY A 222 -11.31 12.18 12.02
CA GLY A 222 -10.26 13.00 12.66
C GLY A 222 -8.89 12.98 11.98
N SER A 223 -8.70 12.28 10.85
CA SER A 223 -7.42 12.28 10.12
C SER A 223 -7.27 13.48 9.18
N ASP A 224 -6.08 14.05 9.05
CA ASP A 224 -5.80 15.05 8.01
C ASP A 224 -5.52 14.39 6.64
N PHE A 225 -5.05 13.14 6.67
CA PHE A 225 -4.73 12.33 5.50
C PHE A 225 -5.05 10.87 5.81
N THR A 226 -5.81 10.22 4.91
CA THR A 226 -6.03 8.77 4.95
C THR A 226 -5.34 8.14 3.76
N ALA A 227 -4.66 7.00 3.97
CA ALA A 227 -4.17 6.14 2.90
C ALA A 227 -4.32 4.68 3.33
N ALA A 228 -4.75 3.82 2.41
CA ALA A 228 -4.72 2.38 2.60
C ALA A 228 -3.45 1.83 1.93
N TRP A 229 -2.63 1.10 2.70
CA TRP A 229 -1.33 0.60 2.24
C TRP A 229 -1.30 -0.90 1.95
N ASP A 230 -2.22 -1.66 2.54
CA ASP A 230 -2.30 -3.11 2.40
C ASP A 230 -3.73 -3.62 2.67
N VAL A 231 -3.99 -4.88 2.29
CA VAL A 231 -5.26 -5.60 2.51
C VAL A 231 -5.03 -7.09 2.69
#